data_AF-A0A1C6CCD2-F1
#
_entry.id   AF-A0A1C6CCD2-F1
#
_cell.length_a   1.000
_cell.length_b   1.000
_cell.length_c   1.000
_cell.angle_alpha   90.00
_cell.angle_beta   90.00
_cell.angle_gamma   90.00
#
_symmetry.space_group_name_H-M   'P 1'
#
loop_
_entity.id
_entity.type
_entity.pdbx_description
1 polymer ?
#
loop_
_entity_poly.entity_id
_entity_poly.type
_entity_poly.pdbx_seq_one_letter_code
_entity_poly.pdbx_strand_id
1 'polypeptide(L)'
;MINKKYIITVVVVLTLVIISLVIFTNSKNKKAQISIENDSPTKVVNPNDKIELENSHTEAMYDSIKVFDNEEVLKRYKEVNKKYLTYDNTMKNSDDYFYEFKNGLAYNHKANKDLKPLNNKKYAMILKGYSYSNIEKAFTNEEALYTASKVLPNDSKELASKVFDDEKYVYYTSSKGNFIVRFGYERLYDSQNSFIGTNKDKVDSISYFKEIDVN
;
A
#
# COMPACT_ATOMS: atom_id res chain seq x y z
N MET A 1 40.96 -34.48 28.59
CA MET A 1 40.47 -34.29 27.21
C MET A 1 39.45 -33.15 27.21
N ILE A 2 39.85 -31.96 26.75
CA ILE A 2 38.91 -30.84 26.60
C ILE A 2 38.10 -31.10 25.34
N ASN A 3 36.78 -31.15 25.48
CA ASN A 3 35.88 -31.49 24.40
C ASN A 3 35.92 -30.37 23.35
N LYS A 4 36.47 -30.64 22.16
CA LYS A 4 36.66 -29.64 21.08
C LYS A 4 35.36 -28.91 20.72
N LYS A 5 34.20 -29.53 20.95
CA LYS A 5 32.88 -28.90 20.77
C LYS A 5 32.63 -27.72 21.73
N TYR A 6 33.10 -27.80 22.98
CA TYR A 6 32.92 -26.74 23.97
C TYR A 6 33.77 -25.50 23.66
N ILE A 7 34.98 -25.70 23.13
CA ILE A 7 35.88 -24.59 22.76
C ILE A 7 35.27 -23.77 21.61
N ILE A 8 34.68 -24.43 20.61
CA ILE A 8 34.04 -23.76 19.47
C ILE A 8 32.82 -22.95 19.92
N THR A 9 31.97 -23.51 20.80
CA THR A 9 30.79 -22.80 21.29
C THR A 9 31.16 -21.57 22.12
N VAL A 10 32.19 -21.65 22.97
CA VAL A 10 32.64 -20.50 23.79
C VAL A 10 33.22 -19.37 22.92
N VAL A 11 33.96 -19.70 21.86
CA VAL A 11 34.52 -18.70 20.93
C VAL A 11 33.42 -17.99 20.13
N VAL A 12 32.39 -18.71 19.68
CA VAL A 12 31.26 -18.12 18.94
C VAL A 12 30.40 -17.21 19.83
N VAL A 13 30.22 -17.55 21.10
CA VAL A 13 29.47 -16.69 22.04
C VAL A 13 30.27 -15.42 22.37
N LEU A 14 31.60 -15.51 22.54
CA LEU A 14 32.44 -14.33 22.81
C LEU A 14 32.44 -13.32 21.65
N THR A 15 32.45 -13.80 20.40
CA THR A 15 32.46 -12.90 19.22
C THR A 15 31.14 -12.16 19.04
N LEU A 16 30.00 -12.79 19.36
CA LEU A 16 28.68 -12.15 19.30
C LEU A 16 28.52 -11.04 20.34
N VAL A 17 29.11 -11.19 21.54
CA VAL A 17 29.07 -10.15 22.58
C VAL A 17 29.87 -8.92 22.17
N ILE A 18 31.03 -9.08 21.52
CA ILE A 18 31.88 -7.96 21.08
C ILE A 18 31.20 -7.13 19.97
N ILE A 19 30.50 -7.77 19.02
CA ILE A 19 29.80 -7.06 17.93
C ILE A 19 28.63 -6.23 18.49
N SER A 20 27.94 -6.73 19.52
CA SER A 20 26.82 -6.00 20.16
C SER A 20 27.27 -4.72 20.88
N LEU A 21 28.49 -4.68 21.43
CA LEU A 21 29.06 -3.50 22.09
C LEU A 21 29.45 -2.38 21.09
N VAL A 22 29.91 -2.73 19.89
CA VAL A 22 30.33 -1.75 18.86
C VAL A 22 29.14 -1.02 18.24
N ILE A 23 28.00 -1.69 18.07
CA ILE A 23 26.79 -1.05 17.51
C ILE A 23 26.16 -0.09 18.52
N PHE A 24 26.25 -0.39 19.82
CA PHE A 24 25.70 0.47 20.87
C PHE A 24 26.40 1.83 20.99
N THR A 25 27.70 1.90 20.69
CA THR A 25 28.51 3.13 20.81
C THR A 25 28.38 4.11 19.64
N ASN A 26 27.95 3.66 18.46
CA ASN A 26 27.76 4.57 17.30
C ASN A 26 26.41 5.32 17.30
N SER A 27 25.58 5.13 18.34
CA SER A 27 24.32 5.89 18.54
C SER A 27 24.50 7.33 19.04
N LYS A 28 25.74 7.81 19.23
CA LYS A 28 25.99 9.15 19.77
C LYS A 28 27.05 9.90 18.99
N ASN A 29 26.69 10.57 17.89
CA ASN A 29 27.27 11.86 17.47
C ASN A 29 26.68 12.39 16.15
N LYS A 30 25.73 13.33 16.23
CA LYS A 30 25.85 14.75 15.77
C LYS A 30 24.48 15.43 15.66
N LYS A 31 24.32 16.51 16.44
CA LYS A 31 23.28 17.54 16.30
C LYS A 31 23.65 18.51 15.17
N ALA A 32 22.67 18.99 14.43
CA ALA A 32 22.57 20.40 14.01
C ALA A 32 21.10 20.76 13.75
N GLN A 33 20.69 21.90 14.30
CA GLN A 33 19.37 22.50 14.32
C GLN A 33 19.45 23.77 13.48
N ILE A 34 18.58 23.98 12.49
CA ILE A 34 18.40 25.28 11.82
C ILE A 34 16.91 25.52 11.58
N SER A 35 16.54 26.78 11.78
CA SER A 35 15.21 27.38 11.96
C SER A 35 14.37 27.55 10.69
N ILE A 36 13.08 27.73 10.95
CA ILE A 36 12.01 28.13 10.04
C ILE A 36 12.18 29.60 9.64
N GLU A 37 12.01 29.91 8.34
CA GLU A 37 11.58 31.23 7.89
C GLU A 37 10.68 31.06 6.64
N ASN A 38 9.51 31.71 6.70
CA ASN A 38 8.49 31.71 5.65
C ASN A 38 8.85 32.74 4.57
N ASP A 39 8.61 32.40 3.29
CA ASP A 39 8.25 33.42 2.29
C ASP A 39 7.50 32.78 1.12
N SER A 40 6.27 33.24 0.88
CA SER A 40 5.49 32.99 -0.34
C SER A 40 5.56 34.23 -1.23
N PRO A 41 5.79 34.10 -2.54
CA PRO A 41 5.41 35.12 -3.50
C PRO A 41 4.17 34.68 -4.29
N THR A 42 3.07 35.39 -4.06
CA THR A 42 1.87 35.40 -4.91
C THR A 42 2.24 35.84 -6.31
N LYS A 43 2.10 34.97 -7.32
CA LYS A 43 2.22 35.33 -8.74
C LYS A 43 0.83 35.50 -9.34
N VAL A 44 0.52 36.76 -9.67
CA VAL A 44 -0.67 37.18 -10.43
C VAL A 44 -0.58 36.57 -11.84
N VAL A 45 -1.62 35.86 -12.28
CA VAL A 45 -1.75 35.35 -13.66
C VAL A 45 -2.86 36.12 -14.38
N ASN A 46 -2.52 36.60 -15.58
CA ASN A 46 -3.32 37.45 -16.46
C ASN A 46 -4.38 36.60 -17.21
N PRO A 47 -5.64 37.07 -17.45
CA PRO A 47 -6.76 36.20 -17.80
C PRO A 47 -6.83 35.64 -19.24
N ASN A 48 -5.79 35.82 -20.08
CA ASN A 48 -5.91 35.58 -21.53
C ASN A 48 -4.96 34.52 -22.11
N ASP A 49 -4.22 33.78 -21.30
CA ASP A 49 -3.46 32.64 -21.81
C ASP A 49 -4.36 31.40 -21.88
N LYS A 50 -4.64 30.93 -23.10
CA LYS A 50 -5.24 29.61 -23.35
C LYS A 50 -4.27 28.54 -22.86
N ILE A 51 -4.50 28.03 -21.66
CA ILE A 51 -3.79 26.88 -21.11
C ILE A 51 -4.29 25.63 -21.83
N GLU A 52 -3.41 25.00 -22.63
CA GLU A 52 -3.59 23.63 -23.09
C GLU A 52 -3.81 22.73 -21.86
N LEU A 53 -4.90 21.95 -21.89
CA LEU A 53 -5.33 21.11 -20.78
C LEU A 53 -4.37 19.91 -20.63
N GLU A 54 -3.21 20.17 -20.04
CA GLU A 54 -2.31 19.13 -19.56
C GLU A 54 -3.00 18.43 -18.38
N ASN A 55 -3.35 17.16 -18.58
CA ASN A 55 -4.05 16.31 -17.62
C ASN A 55 -3.25 16.12 -16.33
N SER A 56 -3.27 17.11 -15.45
CA SER A 56 -2.77 17.00 -14.07
C SER A 56 -3.98 16.91 -13.13
N HIS A 57 -4.50 15.69 -12.96
CA HIS A 57 -5.40 15.43 -11.83
C HIS A 57 -4.55 15.44 -10.56
N THR A 58 -4.50 16.62 -9.95
CA THR A 58 -3.80 16.89 -8.68
C THR A 58 -4.46 16.09 -7.56
N GLU A 59 -3.61 15.44 -6.76
CA GLU A 59 -3.97 14.55 -5.65
C GLU A 59 -4.73 15.32 -4.56
N ALA A 60 -6.01 14.99 -4.36
CA ALA A 60 -6.78 15.53 -3.25
C ALA A 60 -6.54 14.71 -1.96
N MET A 61 -6.22 15.43 -0.89
CA MET A 61 -6.10 14.99 0.50
C MET A 61 -7.39 14.31 0.99
N TYR A 62 -7.24 13.33 1.87
CA TYR A 62 -8.32 12.61 2.55
C TYR A 62 -9.21 13.57 3.36
N ASP A 63 -10.44 13.81 2.90
CA ASP A 63 -11.52 14.34 3.74
C ASP A 63 -12.89 13.86 3.22
N SER A 64 -13.73 13.41 4.17
CA SER A 64 -15.06 12.77 3.99
C SER A 64 -15.07 11.41 3.25
N ILE A 65 -16.04 10.54 3.56
CA ILE A 65 -16.30 9.31 2.81
C ILE A 65 -16.72 9.74 1.39
N LYS A 66 -15.73 9.95 0.51
CA LYS A 66 -16.00 10.23 -0.89
C LYS A 66 -16.60 8.94 -1.46
N VAL A 67 -17.93 8.93 -1.59
CA VAL A 67 -18.59 7.94 -2.43
C VAL A 67 -18.07 8.18 -3.83
N PHE A 68 -17.43 7.16 -4.40
CA PHE A 68 -16.92 7.26 -5.76
C PHE A 68 -18.08 7.06 -6.73
N ASP A 69 -18.19 7.97 -7.70
CA ASP A 69 -19.12 7.85 -8.82
C ASP A 69 -18.81 6.56 -9.60
N ASN A 70 -19.80 5.68 -9.67
CA ASN A 70 -19.72 4.43 -10.43
C ASN A 70 -19.34 4.64 -11.89
N GLU A 71 -19.89 5.67 -12.53
CA GLU A 71 -19.67 5.93 -13.95
C GLU A 71 -18.22 6.34 -14.19
N GLU A 72 -17.67 7.18 -13.33
CA GLU A 72 -16.27 7.61 -13.43
C GLU A 72 -15.31 6.43 -13.25
N VAL A 73 -15.52 5.60 -12.23
CA VAL A 73 -14.71 4.40 -11.99
C VAL A 73 -14.80 3.46 -13.20
N LEU A 74 -16.02 3.11 -13.63
CA LEU A 74 -16.22 2.20 -14.75
C LEU A 74 -15.62 2.72 -16.06
N LYS A 75 -15.71 4.03 -16.31
CA LYS A 75 -15.09 4.69 -17.47
C LYS A 75 -13.58 4.51 -17.45
N ARG A 76 -12.92 4.80 -16.33
CA ARG A 76 -11.46 4.64 -16.19
C ARG A 76 -11.02 3.20 -16.49
N TYR A 77 -11.73 2.20 -15.98
CA TYR A 77 -11.43 0.80 -16.25
C TYR A 77 -11.76 0.35 -17.68
N LYS A 78 -12.74 0.98 -18.35
CA LYS A 78 -13.06 0.70 -19.75
C LYS A 78 -12.01 1.26 -20.71
N GLU A 79 -11.46 2.43 -20.38
CA GLU A 79 -10.52 3.18 -21.23
C GLU A 79 -9.04 2.89 -20.92
N VAL A 80 -8.77 1.92 -20.03
CA VAL A 80 -7.40 1.61 -19.61
C VAL A 80 -6.51 1.22 -20.79
N ASN A 81 -5.37 1.90 -20.89
CA ASN A 81 -4.28 1.52 -21.77
C ASN A 81 -3.08 1.08 -20.94
N LYS A 82 -2.88 -0.24 -20.83
CA LYS A 82 -1.82 -0.85 -20.01
C LYS A 82 -0.40 -0.37 -20.36
N LYS A 83 -0.18 0.18 -21.57
CA LYS A 83 1.14 0.71 -21.98
C LYS A 83 1.57 1.93 -21.16
N TYR A 84 0.62 2.67 -20.59
CA TYR A 84 0.87 3.86 -19.78
C TYR A 84 0.78 3.60 -18.27
N LEU A 85 0.51 2.36 -17.86
CA LEU A 85 0.50 2.01 -16.45
C LEU A 85 1.92 1.80 -15.96
N THR A 86 2.26 2.49 -14.86
CA THR A 86 3.45 2.20 -14.08
C THR A 86 3.07 1.34 -12.87
N TYR A 87 3.86 0.30 -12.65
CA TYR A 87 3.72 -0.61 -11.51
C TYR A 87 4.79 -0.36 -10.46
N ASP A 88 5.74 0.53 -10.72
CA ASP A 88 6.82 0.82 -9.80
C ASP A 88 6.39 1.87 -8.77
N ASN A 89 6.89 1.73 -7.55
CA ASN A 89 6.61 2.68 -6.50
C ASN A 89 7.35 3.99 -6.79
N THR A 90 6.61 5.08 -6.93
CA THR A 90 7.17 6.43 -7.09
C THR A 90 7.43 7.13 -5.76
N MET A 91 6.98 6.57 -4.63
CA MET A 91 7.20 7.14 -3.30
C MET A 91 8.64 6.87 -2.86
N LYS A 92 9.45 7.93 -2.93
CA LYS A 92 10.89 7.93 -2.58
C LYS A 92 11.15 7.93 -1.07
N ASN A 93 10.12 8.08 -0.23
CA ASN A 93 10.26 8.15 1.23
C ASN A 93 9.90 6.80 1.86
N SER A 94 10.78 6.31 2.74
CA SER A 94 10.85 4.94 3.26
C SER A 94 9.77 4.51 4.25
N ASP A 95 8.81 5.37 4.57
CA ASP A 95 7.98 5.21 5.78
C ASP A 95 6.51 4.87 5.49
N ASP A 96 6.09 4.92 4.22
CA ASP A 96 4.72 4.65 3.77
C ASP A 96 4.53 3.24 3.19
N TYR A 97 5.26 2.26 3.73
CA TYR A 97 5.09 0.86 3.35
C TYR A 97 3.98 0.18 4.14
N PHE A 98 3.26 -0.68 3.44
CA PHE A 98 2.33 -1.64 4.00
C PHE A 98 3.04 -2.96 4.31
N TYR A 99 2.60 -3.61 5.38
CA TYR A 99 3.06 -4.92 5.81
C TYR A 99 1.86 -5.83 6.01
N GLU A 100 2.04 -7.13 5.77
CA GLU A 100 1.02 -8.13 6.10
C GLU A 100 1.02 -8.40 7.61
N PHE A 101 -0.15 -8.27 8.22
CA PHE A 101 -0.44 -8.68 9.59
C PHE A 101 -1.47 -9.81 9.58
N LYS A 102 -1.72 -10.40 10.76
CA LYS A 102 -2.71 -11.48 10.92
C LYS A 102 -4.10 -11.12 10.36
N ASN A 103 -4.45 -9.83 10.36
CA ASN A 103 -5.77 -9.33 10.00
C ASN A 103 -5.78 -8.52 8.69
N GLY A 104 -4.72 -8.56 7.87
CA GLY A 104 -4.66 -7.83 6.59
C GLY A 104 -3.42 -6.93 6.43
N LEU A 105 -3.45 -6.04 5.45
CA LEU A 105 -2.36 -5.07 5.19
C LEU A 105 -2.54 -3.80 6.02
N ALA A 106 -1.47 -3.32 6.67
CA ALA A 106 -1.47 -2.04 7.37
C ALA A 106 -0.13 -1.30 7.27
N TYR A 107 -0.15 0.01 7.46
CA TYR A 107 1.07 0.84 7.56
C TYR A 107 1.84 0.53 8.86
N ASN A 108 3.18 0.56 8.78
CA ASN A 108 4.06 0.29 9.93
C ASN A 108 3.76 1.16 11.16
N HIS A 109 3.38 2.44 10.95
CA HIS A 109 3.12 3.38 12.04
C HIS A 109 1.69 3.29 12.63
N LYS A 110 0.78 2.50 12.03
CA LYS A 110 -0.62 2.32 12.49
C LYS A 110 -0.93 0.93 13.02
N ALA A 111 -0.04 -0.05 12.82
CA ALA A 111 -0.16 -1.31 13.53
C ALA A 111 0.05 -1.05 15.02
N ASN A 112 -0.93 -1.43 15.83
CA ASN A 112 -0.86 -1.42 17.29
C ASN A 112 0.54 -1.88 17.72
N LYS A 113 1.19 -1.22 18.70
CA LYS A 113 2.61 -1.48 19.06
C LYS A 113 2.92 -2.96 19.35
N ASP A 114 1.90 -3.77 19.61
CA ASP A 114 1.97 -5.19 19.91
C ASP A 114 1.79 -6.13 18.70
N LEU A 115 1.42 -5.59 17.52
CA LEU A 115 1.27 -6.36 16.29
C LEU A 115 2.58 -6.36 15.50
N LYS A 116 3.15 -7.55 15.32
CA LYS A 116 4.30 -7.77 14.45
C LYS A 116 3.82 -8.17 13.05
N PRO A 117 4.46 -7.65 11.98
CA PRO A 117 4.26 -8.18 10.64
C PRO A 117 4.46 -9.70 10.59
N LEU A 118 3.69 -10.38 9.75
CA LEU A 118 3.81 -11.83 9.51
C LEU A 118 5.15 -12.18 8.85
N ASN A 119 5.73 -11.23 8.11
CA ASN A 119 7.00 -11.36 7.41
C ASN A 119 7.67 -9.97 7.29
N ASN A 120 8.86 -9.91 6.69
CA ASN A 120 9.59 -8.67 6.43
C ASN A 120 9.29 -8.06 5.05
N LYS A 121 8.29 -8.59 4.32
CA LYS A 121 7.92 -8.07 3.00
C LYS A 121 7.27 -6.71 3.16
N LYS A 122 7.59 -5.83 2.22
CA LYS A 122 7.07 -4.47 2.16
C LYS A 122 6.23 -4.33 0.91
N TYR A 123 5.14 -3.61 1.02
CA TYR A 123 4.23 -3.36 -0.08
C TYR A 123 4.00 -1.86 -0.26
N ALA A 124 4.01 -1.39 -1.49
CA ALA A 124 3.57 -0.04 -1.84
C ALA A 124 2.24 -0.10 -2.54
N MET A 125 1.37 0.87 -2.24
CA MET A 125 0.16 1.08 -3.03
C MET A 125 0.56 1.61 -4.41
N ILE A 126 0.02 0.99 -5.46
CA ILE A 126 0.22 1.36 -6.86
C ILE A 126 -1.14 1.65 -7.50
N LEU A 127 -1.14 2.14 -8.75
CA LEU A 127 -2.37 2.32 -9.54
C LEU A 127 -3.44 3.12 -8.77
N LYS A 128 -3.04 4.19 -8.07
CA LYS A 128 -3.95 4.98 -7.22
C LYS A 128 -5.17 5.50 -7.97
N GLY A 129 -5.01 5.90 -9.23
CA GLY A 129 -6.12 6.35 -10.10
C GLY A 129 -7.17 5.27 -10.41
N TYR A 130 -6.84 4.00 -10.16
CA TYR A 130 -7.74 2.85 -10.29
C TYR A 130 -8.18 2.29 -8.93
N SER A 131 -7.58 2.74 -7.83
CA SER A 131 -8.00 2.34 -6.48
C SER A 131 -9.16 3.21 -6.02
N TYR A 132 -10.17 2.60 -5.39
CA TYR A 132 -11.36 3.29 -4.88
C TYR A 132 -11.93 2.54 -3.68
N SER A 133 -12.80 3.23 -2.94
CA SER A 133 -13.51 2.67 -1.77
C SER A 133 -14.90 3.23 -1.65
N ASN A 134 -15.87 2.43 -1.19
CA ASN A 134 -17.28 2.85 -1.04
C ASN A 134 -17.87 3.37 -2.37
N ILE A 135 -17.76 2.58 -3.43
CA ILE A 135 -18.46 2.87 -4.69
C ILE A 135 -19.98 2.75 -4.48
N GLU A 136 -20.79 3.61 -5.10
CA GLU A 136 -22.24 3.68 -4.85
C GLU A 136 -22.98 2.36 -5.16
N LYS A 137 -22.58 1.67 -6.22
CA LYS A 137 -23.08 0.34 -6.58
C LYS A 137 -21.95 -0.67 -6.55
N ALA A 138 -21.95 -1.49 -5.50
CA ALA A 138 -20.96 -2.55 -5.30
C ALA A 138 -21.03 -3.62 -6.42
N PHE A 139 -19.86 -4.06 -6.84
CA PHE A 139 -19.67 -5.13 -7.82
C PHE A 139 -19.93 -6.50 -7.21
N THR A 140 -20.30 -7.48 -8.01
CA THR A 140 -20.13 -8.87 -7.61
C THR A 140 -18.64 -9.20 -7.47
N ASN A 141 -18.32 -10.27 -6.75
CA ASN A 141 -16.93 -10.76 -6.66
C ASN A 141 -16.31 -11.01 -8.05
N GLU A 142 -17.07 -11.56 -9.01
CA GLU A 142 -16.58 -11.83 -10.37
C GLU A 142 -16.34 -10.54 -11.16
N GLU A 143 -17.26 -9.57 -11.07
CA GLU A 143 -17.10 -8.26 -11.70
C GLU A 143 -15.89 -7.51 -11.15
N ALA A 144 -15.64 -7.60 -9.84
CA ALA A 144 -14.49 -6.99 -9.20
C ALA A 144 -13.17 -7.64 -9.66
N LEU A 145 -13.10 -8.97 -9.72
CA LEU A 145 -11.94 -9.70 -10.25
C LEU A 145 -11.67 -9.36 -11.71
N TYR A 146 -12.72 -9.35 -12.54
CA TYR A 146 -12.63 -8.96 -13.94
C TYR A 146 -12.13 -7.52 -14.09
N THR A 147 -12.67 -6.59 -13.29
CA THR A 147 -12.25 -5.18 -13.26
C THR A 147 -10.77 -5.04 -12.89
N ALA A 148 -10.31 -5.75 -11.86
CA ALA A 148 -8.90 -5.76 -11.47
C ALA A 148 -7.97 -6.30 -12.56
N SER A 149 -8.39 -7.35 -13.28
CA SER A 149 -7.58 -7.93 -14.37
C SER A 149 -7.28 -6.94 -15.51
N LYS A 150 -8.10 -5.90 -15.68
CA LYS A 150 -7.92 -4.88 -16.72
C LYS A 150 -6.73 -3.96 -16.47
N VAL A 151 -6.26 -3.85 -15.24
CA VAL A 151 -5.12 -2.99 -14.88
C VAL A 151 -3.89 -3.77 -14.45
N LEU A 152 -4.02 -5.06 -14.13
CA LEU A 152 -2.87 -5.92 -13.85
C LEU A 152 -2.03 -6.22 -15.12
N PRO A 153 -0.73 -6.54 -14.98
CA PRO A 153 0.08 -7.02 -16.10
C PRO A 153 -0.56 -8.20 -16.82
N ASN A 154 -0.40 -8.28 -18.15
CA ASN A 154 -1.08 -9.30 -18.98
C ASN A 154 -0.67 -10.74 -18.65
N ASP A 155 0.54 -10.92 -18.14
CA ASP A 155 1.12 -12.21 -17.74
C ASP A 155 0.92 -12.51 -16.25
N SER A 156 0.04 -11.76 -15.57
CA SER A 156 -0.27 -12.00 -14.15
C SER A 156 -0.92 -13.37 -13.94
N LYS A 157 -0.43 -14.09 -12.94
CA LYS A 157 -0.96 -15.38 -12.48
C LYS A 157 -1.34 -15.28 -11.02
N GLU A 158 -2.55 -15.70 -10.68
CA GLU A 158 -2.97 -15.83 -9.29
C GLU A 158 -2.14 -16.93 -8.60
N LEU A 159 -1.62 -16.61 -7.41
CA LEU A 159 -0.88 -17.53 -6.56
C LEU A 159 -1.76 -18.09 -5.44
N ALA A 160 -2.56 -17.22 -4.82
CA ALA A 160 -3.41 -17.54 -3.70
C ALA A 160 -4.45 -16.45 -3.49
N SER A 161 -5.47 -16.76 -2.69
CA SER A 161 -6.35 -15.75 -2.10
C SER A 161 -6.55 -16.02 -0.61
N LYS A 162 -6.76 -14.95 0.17
CA LYS A 162 -7.04 -14.99 1.60
C LYS A 162 -8.20 -14.04 1.91
N VAL A 163 -9.06 -14.42 2.85
CA VAL A 163 -10.14 -13.56 3.35
C VAL A 163 -9.81 -13.20 4.81
N PHE A 164 -9.86 -11.91 5.12
CA PHE A 164 -9.70 -11.37 6.47
C PHE A 164 -10.92 -10.52 6.78
N ASP A 165 -11.75 -10.97 7.72
CA ASP A 165 -12.96 -10.27 8.17
C ASP A 165 -13.84 -9.69 7.03
N ASP A 166 -13.66 -8.39 6.74
CA ASP A 166 -14.37 -7.56 5.77
C ASP A 166 -13.67 -7.43 4.40
N GLU A 167 -12.59 -8.18 4.16
CA GLU A 167 -11.73 -8.00 3.00
C GLU A 167 -11.25 -9.32 2.40
N LYS A 168 -11.03 -9.32 1.08
CA LYS A 168 -10.36 -10.39 0.33
C LYS A 168 -9.10 -9.87 -0.33
N TYR A 169 -8.04 -10.65 -0.21
CA TYR A 169 -6.73 -10.38 -0.78
C TYR A 169 -6.43 -11.45 -1.81
N VAL A 170 -6.12 -11.05 -3.03
CA VAL A 170 -5.67 -11.97 -4.09
C VAL A 170 -4.24 -11.62 -4.47
N TYR A 171 -3.38 -12.64 -4.41
CA TYR A 171 -1.95 -12.53 -4.60
C TYR A 171 -1.62 -12.94 -6.02
N TYR A 172 -0.87 -12.11 -6.74
CA TYR A 172 -0.47 -12.37 -8.12
C TYR A 172 1.05 -12.29 -8.27
N THR A 173 1.57 -12.99 -9.28
CA THR A 173 2.94 -12.82 -9.78
C THR A 173 2.93 -12.54 -11.27
N SER A 174 3.88 -11.75 -11.75
CA SER A 174 4.12 -11.50 -13.18
C SER A 174 5.57 -11.09 -13.43
N SER A 175 5.92 -10.87 -14.70
CA SER A 175 7.20 -10.26 -15.12
C SER A 175 7.44 -8.86 -14.54
N LYS A 176 6.40 -8.20 -13.98
CA LYS A 176 6.49 -6.88 -13.34
C LYS A 176 6.58 -6.94 -11.82
N GLY A 177 6.64 -8.14 -11.23
CA GLY A 177 6.79 -8.38 -9.79
C GLY A 177 5.61 -9.12 -9.16
N ASN A 178 5.55 -9.11 -7.83
CA ASN A 178 4.42 -9.68 -7.08
C ASN A 178 3.44 -8.57 -6.67
N PHE A 179 2.15 -8.87 -6.80
CA PHE A 179 1.07 -7.94 -6.56
C PHE A 179 0.09 -8.50 -5.53
N ILE A 180 -0.57 -7.59 -4.82
CA ILE A 180 -1.73 -7.91 -4.02
C ILE A 180 -2.86 -7.00 -4.47
N VAL A 181 -4.00 -7.60 -4.81
CA VAL A 181 -5.25 -6.86 -4.99
C VAL A 181 -6.10 -7.07 -3.75
N ARG A 182 -6.42 -5.97 -3.07
CA ARG A 182 -7.33 -5.93 -1.94
C ARG A 182 -8.72 -5.57 -2.44
N PHE A 183 -9.69 -6.41 -2.11
CA PHE A 183 -11.11 -6.23 -2.34
C PHE A 183 -11.79 -6.00 -0.99
N GLY A 184 -12.35 -4.81 -0.76
CA GLY A 184 -13.17 -4.55 0.42
C GLY A 184 -14.62 -4.93 0.14
N TYR A 185 -15.21 -5.70 1.06
CA TYR A 185 -16.61 -6.09 0.94
C TYR A 185 -17.53 -4.93 1.30
N GLU A 186 -18.70 -4.91 0.66
CA GLU A 186 -19.74 -3.91 0.90
C GLU A 186 -20.12 -3.87 2.38
N ARG A 187 -20.01 -2.69 2.98
CA ARG A 187 -20.43 -2.45 4.37
C ARG A 187 -21.92 -2.19 4.43
N LEU A 188 -22.58 -2.87 5.36
CA LEU A 188 -24.00 -2.73 5.62
C LEU A 188 -24.21 -1.84 6.84
N TYR A 189 -25.17 -0.92 6.72
CA TYR A 189 -25.55 0.01 7.77
C TYR A 189 -27.05 -0.11 8.06
N ASP A 190 -27.45 0.09 9.31
CA ASP A 190 -28.87 0.19 9.68
C ASP A 190 -29.49 1.55 9.31
N SER A 191 -30.76 1.75 9.64
CA SER A 191 -31.47 3.01 9.40
C SER A 191 -30.93 4.21 10.19
N GLN A 192 -30.10 3.96 11.21
CA GLN A 192 -29.41 4.99 11.99
C GLN A 192 -27.96 5.18 11.51
N ASN A 193 -27.59 4.57 10.38
CA ASN A 193 -26.26 4.59 9.79
C ASN A 193 -25.18 3.94 10.67
N SER A 194 -25.55 2.99 11.53
CA SER A 194 -24.62 2.19 12.32
C SER A 194 -24.16 0.97 11.53
N PHE A 195 -22.87 0.64 11.58
CA PHE A 195 -22.34 -0.56 10.93
C PHE A 195 -22.95 -1.82 11.55
N ILE A 196 -23.53 -2.68 10.72
CA ILE A 196 -24.19 -3.92 11.15
C ILE A 196 -23.57 -5.18 10.53
N GLY A 197 -22.66 -5.04 9.58
CA GLY A 197 -21.94 -6.17 9.00
C GLY A 197 -21.46 -5.90 7.58
N THR A 198 -21.08 -6.98 6.90
CA THR A 198 -20.54 -6.92 5.53
C THR A 198 -21.24 -7.90 4.62
N ASN A 199 -21.60 -7.46 3.43
CA ASN A 199 -22.08 -8.32 2.37
C ASN A 199 -20.89 -8.89 1.57
N LYS A 200 -20.51 -10.15 1.85
CA LYS A 200 -19.32 -10.78 1.25
C LYS A 200 -19.50 -11.18 -0.22
N ASP A 201 -20.72 -11.09 -0.74
CA ASP A 201 -21.01 -11.33 -2.16
C ASP A 201 -20.76 -10.08 -3.02
N LYS A 202 -20.55 -8.92 -2.35
CA LYS A 202 -20.42 -7.61 -2.96
C LYS A 202 -19.12 -6.93 -2.57
N VAL A 203 -18.48 -6.29 -3.54
CA VAL A 203 -17.21 -5.57 -3.39
C VAL A 203 -17.44 -4.11 -3.72
N ASP A 204 -17.17 -3.23 -2.77
CA ASP A 204 -17.32 -1.77 -2.94
C ASP A 204 -15.97 -1.03 -3.04
N SER A 205 -14.87 -1.76 -2.88
CA SER A 205 -13.53 -1.21 -2.79
C SER A 205 -12.51 -2.10 -3.49
N ILE A 206 -11.64 -1.51 -4.31
CA ILE A 206 -10.47 -2.19 -4.89
C ILE A 206 -9.22 -1.36 -4.65
N SER A 207 -8.14 -1.99 -4.22
CA SER A 207 -6.83 -1.34 -4.06
C SER A 207 -5.70 -2.27 -4.51
N TYR A 208 -4.64 -1.68 -5.07
CA TYR A 208 -3.54 -2.43 -5.68
C TYR A 208 -2.25 -2.16 -4.94
N PHE A 209 -1.51 -3.22 -4.66
CA PHE A 209 -0.22 -3.16 -3.99
C PHE A 209 0.82 -3.97 -4.75
N LYS A 210 2.07 -3.52 -4.71
CA LYS A 210 3.22 -4.26 -5.24
C LYS A 210 4.21 -4.55 -4.12
N GLU A 211 4.73 -5.79 -4.09
CA GLU A 211 5.86 -6.16 -3.25
C GLU A 211 7.11 -5.38 -3.67
N ILE A 212 7.81 -4.79 -2.71
CA ILE A 212 9.02 -4.03 -2.95
C ILE A 212 10.20 -4.93 -2.58
N ASP A 213 11.04 -5.18 -3.58
CA ASP A 213 12.33 -5.80 -3.34
C ASP A 213 13.24 -4.77 -2.64
N VAL A 214 13.56 -5.04 -1.39
CA VAL A 214 14.55 -4.25 -0.63
C VAL A 214 15.91 -4.84 -0.99
N ASN A 215 16.57 -4.26 -1.98
CA ASN A 215 18.00 -4.52 -2.25
C ASN A 215 18.87 -3.94 -1.12
#